data_AF-A0A2X2HYZ5-F1
#
_entry.id   AF-A0A2X2HYZ5-F1
#
_cell.length_a   1.000
_cell.length_b   1.000
_cell.length_c   1.000
_cell.angle_alpha   90.00
_cell.angle_beta   90.00
_cell.angle_gamma   90.00
#
_symmetry.space_group_name_H-M   'P 1'
#
loop_
_entity.id
_entity.type
_entity.pdbx_description
1 polymer ?
#
loop_
_entity_poly.entity_id
_entity_poly.type
_entity_poly.pdbx_seq_one_letter_code
_entity_poly.pdbx_strand_id
1 'polypeptide(L)'
;MERIGASRAMVSLLSRPLKLIRSPYIILSATYVIGQIMAQFITSASGLGMLLMVTLFPTLVSLGVSRLSAVAVIATTMSIEWGILETNSIFAAQVAGMKIATYFFHYQLPVASYVIISVAISHFFVQRAFDKKDKNINHEQAEQKALDNVPPLYYAILPVMPLILMLGSLFLAHVGLMQSELHLVVVMLLSLTVTMFVEFFRKHNLRETMDDVQAFFDGMGTQFANVVTLVVAGEIFAKGLTTIGTVDAVIRGAEHSGLGGIGVMIIMALVIAICAIVMGSGNAPFMSFASLIPNIAAGLHVPAVVMIMPMHFATTLARAVSPITAVVVVTSGIAGVSPFAVVKRTAIPMAVGFVVNMIATITLFY
;
A
#
# COMPACT_ATOMS: atom_id res chain seq x y z
N MET A 1 -2.93 14.18 -9.27
CA MET A 1 -4.26 13.55 -9.42
C MET A 1 -5.29 14.07 -8.42
N GLU A 2 -4.96 14.19 -7.14
CA GLU A 2 -5.88 14.70 -6.12
C GLU A 2 -6.36 16.13 -6.40
N ARG A 3 -5.43 17.04 -6.72
CA ARG A 3 -5.71 18.45 -7.05
C ARG A 3 -6.75 18.63 -8.15
N ILE A 4 -6.60 17.90 -9.26
CA ILE A 4 -7.53 17.93 -10.41
C ILE A 4 -8.82 17.09 -10.20
N GLY A 5 -8.93 16.40 -9.05
CA GLY A 5 -10.08 15.57 -8.69
C GLY A 5 -10.12 14.18 -9.35
N ALA A 6 -9.08 13.77 -10.07
CA ALA A 6 -9.04 12.49 -10.77
C ALA A 6 -9.16 11.29 -9.81
N SER A 7 -8.55 11.39 -8.62
CA SER A 7 -8.71 10.38 -7.55
C SER A 7 -10.16 10.25 -7.10
N ARG A 8 -10.92 11.36 -7.01
CA ARG A 8 -12.36 11.34 -6.68
C ARG A 8 -13.18 10.64 -7.77
N ALA A 9 -12.88 10.91 -9.05
CA ALA A 9 -13.54 10.25 -10.18
C ALA A 9 -13.28 8.73 -10.17
N MET A 10 -12.03 8.31 -9.92
CA MET A 10 -11.68 6.90 -9.84
C MET A 10 -12.37 6.19 -8.67
N VAL A 11 -12.38 6.78 -7.47
CA VAL A 11 -13.09 6.20 -6.31
C VAL A 11 -14.60 6.11 -6.59
N SER A 12 -15.19 7.15 -7.19
CA SER A 12 -16.60 7.16 -7.59
C SER A 12 -16.93 6.06 -8.61
N LEU A 13 -16.05 5.79 -9.57
CA LEU A 13 -16.22 4.74 -10.56
C LEU A 13 -16.11 3.33 -9.95
N LEU A 14 -15.02 3.06 -9.24
CA LEU A 14 -14.71 1.73 -8.68
C LEU A 14 -15.59 1.35 -7.49
N SER A 15 -16.23 2.33 -6.82
CA SER A 15 -17.20 2.07 -5.75
C SER A 15 -18.60 1.68 -6.24
N ARG A 16 -18.94 1.89 -7.52
CA ARG A 16 -20.26 1.53 -8.09
C ARG A 16 -20.66 0.06 -7.88
N PRO A 17 -19.82 -0.94 -8.22
CA PRO A 17 -20.20 -2.35 -8.05
C PRO A 17 -20.48 -2.70 -6.59
N LEU A 18 -19.81 -2.04 -5.63
CA LEU A 18 -20.02 -2.29 -4.21
C LEU A 18 -21.42 -1.93 -3.75
N LYS A 19 -22.07 -0.94 -4.37
CA LYS A 19 -23.45 -0.53 -4.05
C LYS A 19 -24.50 -1.59 -4.40
N LEU A 20 -24.16 -2.58 -5.23
CA LEU A 20 -25.04 -3.69 -5.58
C LEU A 20 -25.06 -4.78 -4.49
N ILE A 21 -24.04 -4.81 -3.63
CA ILE A 21 -23.91 -5.83 -2.59
C ILE A 21 -24.79 -5.44 -1.39
N ARG A 22 -25.76 -6.30 -1.07
CA ARG A 22 -26.68 -6.10 0.07
C ARG A 22 -26.21 -6.75 1.37
N SER A 23 -25.26 -7.69 1.30
CA SER A 23 -24.79 -8.42 2.48
C SER A 23 -23.73 -7.61 3.25
N PRO A 24 -23.94 -7.30 4.54
CA PRO A 24 -23.12 -6.34 5.30
C PRO A 24 -21.64 -6.71 5.39
N TYR A 25 -21.35 -8.00 5.61
CA TYR A 25 -19.97 -8.46 5.76
C TYR A 25 -19.30 -8.79 4.41
N ILE A 26 -20.09 -9.13 3.39
CA ILE A 26 -19.56 -9.32 2.03
C ILE A 26 -19.12 -7.98 1.45
N ILE A 27 -19.92 -6.92 1.65
CA ILE A 27 -19.52 -5.58 1.18
C ILE A 27 -18.25 -5.11 1.87
N LEU A 28 -18.01 -5.43 3.15
CA LEU A 28 -16.75 -5.11 3.83
C LEU A 28 -15.55 -5.76 3.17
N SER A 29 -15.61 -7.08 2.93
CA SER A 29 -14.53 -7.79 2.24
C SER A 29 -14.31 -7.26 0.82
N ALA A 30 -15.39 -6.97 0.09
CA ALA A 30 -15.30 -6.39 -1.24
C ALA A 30 -14.72 -4.96 -1.21
N THR A 31 -15.07 -4.14 -0.20
CA THR A 31 -14.47 -2.82 0.03
C THR A 31 -12.97 -2.91 0.28
N TYR A 32 -12.52 -3.89 1.06
CA TYR A 32 -11.08 -4.13 1.25
C TYR A 32 -10.39 -4.43 -0.08
N VAL A 33 -10.90 -5.36 -0.88
CA VAL A 33 -10.31 -5.75 -2.18
C VAL A 33 -10.30 -4.59 -3.17
N ILE A 34 -11.42 -3.89 -3.32
CA ILE A 34 -11.51 -2.72 -4.20
C ILE A 34 -10.60 -1.59 -3.70
N GLY A 35 -10.50 -1.40 -2.38
CA GLY A 35 -9.58 -0.45 -1.78
C GLY A 35 -8.11 -0.77 -2.09
N GLN A 36 -7.73 -2.05 -2.04
CA GLN A 36 -6.38 -2.50 -2.42
C GLN A 36 -6.08 -2.26 -3.90
N ILE A 37 -7.08 -2.36 -4.78
CA ILE A 37 -6.93 -2.00 -6.21
C ILE A 37 -6.79 -0.48 -6.36
N MET A 38 -7.59 0.32 -5.63
CA MET A 38 -7.46 1.79 -5.64
C MET A 38 -6.11 2.27 -5.10
N ALA A 39 -5.56 1.56 -4.10
CA ALA A 39 -4.28 1.88 -3.47
C ALA A 39 -3.13 1.91 -4.47
N GLN A 40 -3.16 1.07 -5.52
CA GLN A 40 -2.13 1.08 -6.57
C GLN A 40 -1.97 2.43 -7.29
N PHE A 41 -3.02 3.25 -7.26
CA PHE A 41 -3.08 4.54 -7.97
C PHE A 41 -3.19 5.72 -7.00
N ILE A 42 -3.52 5.47 -5.73
CA ILE A 42 -3.58 6.45 -4.65
C ILE A 42 -2.58 6.01 -3.59
N THR A 43 -1.34 6.42 -3.76
CA THR A 43 -0.18 6.06 -2.92
C THR A 43 -0.16 6.78 -1.56
N SER A 44 -1.32 7.25 -1.09
CA SER A 44 -1.50 7.93 0.20
C SER A 44 -2.58 7.21 0.99
N ALA A 45 -2.17 6.45 2.01
CA ALA A 45 -3.09 5.67 2.84
C ALA A 45 -4.13 6.57 3.53
N SER A 46 -3.71 7.72 4.07
CA SER A 46 -4.63 8.68 4.69
C SER A 46 -5.54 9.35 3.65
N GLY A 47 -5.01 9.69 2.47
CA GLY A 47 -5.79 10.26 1.37
C GLY A 47 -6.88 9.30 0.87
N LEU A 48 -6.52 8.05 0.59
CA LEU A 48 -7.47 7.00 0.21
C LEU A 48 -8.49 6.76 1.32
N GLY A 49 -8.04 6.64 2.58
CA GLY A 49 -8.91 6.48 3.74
C GLY A 49 -9.96 7.58 3.84
N MET A 50 -9.56 8.85 3.69
CA MET A 50 -10.50 9.98 3.68
C MET A 50 -11.53 9.90 2.56
N LEU A 51 -11.10 9.57 1.33
CA LEU A 51 -12.01 9.42 0.19
C LEU A 51 -13.02 8.28 0.42
N LEU A 52 -12.59 7.18 1.01
CA LEU A 52 -13.46 6.04 1.33
C LEU A 52 -14.39 6.32 2.51
N MET A 53 -13.96 7.14 3.48
CA MET A 53 -14.80 7.62 4.56
C MET A 53 -15.93 8.53 4.06
N VAL A 54 -15.74 9.27 2.97
CA VAL A 54 -16.83 10.05 2.35
C VAL A 54 -17.72 9.15 1.49
N THR A 55 -17.14 8.21 0.74
CA THR A 55 -17.87 7.46 -0.30
C THR A 55 -18.52 6.17 0.16
N LEU A 56 -17.79 5.35 0.90
CA LEU A 56 -18.19 3.98 1.24
C LEU A 56 -18.65 3.85 2.69
N PHE A 57 -18.06 4.60 3.62
CA PHE A 57 -18.44 4.52 5.04
C PHE A 57 -19.95 4.69 5.29
N PRO A 58 -20.65 5.70 4.71
CA PRO A 58 -22.10 5.82 4.89
C PRO A 58 -22.88 4.62 4.31
N THR A 59 -22.38 4.03 3.22
CA THR A 59 -22.98 2.83 2.61
C THR A 59 -22.78 1.60 3.48
N LEU A 60 -21.58 1.41 4.05
CA LEU A 60 -21.28 0.30 4.94
C LEU A 60 -22.15 0.36 6.21
N VAL A 61 -22.24 1.54 6.84
CA VAL A 61 -23.03 1.73 8.06
C VAL A 61 -24.53 1.56 7.80
N SER A 62 -25.05 2.08 6.67
CA SER A 62 -26.47 1.92 6.33
C SER A 62 -26.88 0.47 6.02
N LEU A 63 -25.94 -0.37 5.60
CA LEU A 63 -26.15 -1.81 5.46
C LEU A 63 -26.07 -2.57 6.80
N GLY A 64 -25.88 -1.89 7.92
CA GLY A 64 -25.89 -2.50 9.26
C GLY A 64 -24.53 -2.94 9.78
N VAL A 65 -23.44 -2.53 9.12
CA VAL A 65 -22.07 -2.71 9.66
C VAL A 65 -21.82 -1.68 10.75
N SER A 66 -21.12 -2.05 11.83
CA SER A 66 -20.75 -1.07 12.85
C SER A 66 -19.75 -0.03 12.32
N ARG A 67 -19.78 1.18 12.88
CA ARG A 67 -18.81 2.24 12.54
C ARG A 67 -17.37 1.76 12.69
N LEU A 68 -17.08 1.01 13.76
CA LEU A 68 -15.76 0.43 14.01
C LEU A 68 -15.34 -0.59 12.94
N SER A 69 -16.24 -1.49 12.51
CA SER A 69 -15.97 -2.43 11.41
C SER A 69 -15.69 -1.72 10.09
N ALA A 70 -16.51 -0.71 9.77
CA ALA A 70 -16.35 0.07 8.54
C ALA A 70 -15.02 0.83 8.52
N VAL A 71 -14.66 1.49 9.62
CA VAL A 71 -13.36 2.17 9.78
C VAL A 71 -12.21 1.18 9.72
N ALA A 72 -12.31 0.03 10.39
CA ALA A 72 -11.27 -0.99 10.39
C ALA A 72 -10.94 -1.48 8.98
N VAL A 73 -11.96 -1.68 8.13
CA VAL A 73 -11.76 -2.07 6.72
C VAL A 73 -11.21 -0.92 5.89
N ILE A 74 -11.76 0.29 6.04
CA ILE A 74 -11.31 1.46 5.28
C ILE A 74 -9.85 1.78 5.60
N ALA A 75 -9.46 1.75 6.88
CA ALA A 75 -8.10 2.02 7.33
C ALA A 75 -7.07 0.98 6.86
N THR A 76 -7.50 -0.24 6.54
CA THR A 76 -6.64 -1.32 6.03
C THR A 76 -6.64 -1.46 4.51
N THR A 77 -7.37 -0.62 3.77
CA THR A 77 -7.42 -0.69 2.30
C THR A 77 -6.06 -0.52 1.61
N MET A 78 -5.11 0.14 2.27
CA MET A 78 -3.69 0.23 1.85
C MET A 78 -2.80 -0.40 2.93
N SER A 79 -3.18 -1.57 3.42
CA SER A 79 -2.37 -2.36 4.37
C SER A 79 -1.28 -3.18 3.70
N ILE A 80 -1.29 -3.23 2.37
CA ILE A 80 -0.26 -3.86 1.56
C ILE A 80 0.11 -2.83 0.50
N GLU A 81 1.38 -2.47 0.43
CA GLU A 81 1.87 -1.54 -0.59
C GLU A 81 2.38 -2.39 -1.75
N TRP A 82 1.56 -2.55 -2.78
CA TRP A 82 1.89 -3.33 -3.97
C TRP A 82 1.56 -2.56 -5.23
N GLY A 83 2.51 -2.52 -6.15
CA GLY A 83 2.39 -1.68 -7.34
C GLY A 83 3.74 -1.13 -7.77
N ILE A 84 3.81 -0.80 -9.06
CA ILE A 84 5.00 -0.20 -9.68
C ILE A 84 5.21 1.27 -9.27
N LEU A 85 4.18 1.90 -8.70
CA LEU A 85 4.18 3.31 -8.27
C LEU A 85 4.47 3.47 -6.76
N GLU A 86 4.49 2.37 -6.02
CA GLU A 86 4.68 2.38 -4.57
C GLU A 86 6.16 2.59 -4.23
N THR A 87 6.44 3.59 -3.39
CA THR A 87 7.81 3.98 -3.03
C THR A 87 8.62 2.81 -2.47
N ASN A 88 8.03 2.02 -1.57
CA ASN A 88 8.69 0.87 -0.98
C ASN A 88 8.91 -0.27 -1.98
N SER A 89 8.05 -0.44 -2.99
CA SER A 89 8.26 -1.41 -4.07
C SER A 89 9.45 -1.01 -4.95
N ILE A 90 9.54 0.27 -5.30
CA ILE A 90 10.66 0.82 -6.10
C ILE A 90 11.96 0.64 -5.32
N PHE A 91 11.97 1.00 -4.03
CA PHE A 91 13.12 0.84 -3.16
C PHE A 91 13.51 -0.63 -2.98
N ALA A 92 12.54 -1.53 -2.75
CA ALA A 92 12.77 -2.96 -2.64
C ALA A 92 13.43 -3.54 -3.90
N ALA A 93 12.93 -3.17 -5.08
CA ALA A 93 13.50 -3.60 -6.36
C ALA A 93 14.94 -3.09 -6.53
N GLN A 94 15.19 -1.84 -6.17
CA GLN A 94 16.53 -1.23 -6.22
C GLN A 94 17.52 -1.96 -5.29
N VAL A 95 17.14 -2.18 -4.02
CA VAL A 95 17.98 -2.90 -3.04
C VAL A 95 18.20 -4.35 -3.47
N ALA A 96 17.21 -4.98 -4.11
CA ALA A 96 17.33 -6.32 -4.67
C ALA A 96 18.10 -6.38 -6.02
N GLY A 97 18.54 -5.24 -6.56
CA GLY A 97 19.31 -5.18 -7.80
C GLY A 97 18.52 -5.56 -9.06
N MET A 98 17.21 -5.32 -9.10
CA MET A 98 16.34 -5.71 -10.21
C MET A 98 15.39 -4.59 -10.66
N LYS A 99 14.80 -4.77 -11.85
CA LYS A 99 13.80 -3.85 -12.38
C LYS A 99 12.49 -3.94 -11.58
N ILE A 100 11.83 -2.80 -11.41
CA ILE A 100 10.51 -2.72 -10.75
C ILE A 100 9.45 -3.59 -11.44
N ALA A 101 9.50 -3.72 -12.76
CA ALA A 101 8.60 -4.60 -13.52
C ALA A 101 8.74 -6.06 -13.07
N THR A 102 9.99 -6.56 -13.01
CA THR A 102 10.30 -7.92 -12.59
C THR A 102 9.90 -8.14 -11.13
N TYR A 103 10.24 -7.21 -10.24
CA TYR A 103 9.85 -7.27 -8.84
C TYR A 103 8.33 -7.35 -8.68
N PHE A 104 7.59 -6.49 -9.39
CA PHE A 104 6.14 -6.43 -9.29
C PHE A 104 5.47 -7.70 -9.84
N PHE A 105 5.72 -8.07 -11.11
CA PHE A 105 4.99 -9.16 -11.76
C PHE A 105 5.41 -10.54 -11.28
N HIS A 106 6.71 -10.75 -11.01
CA HIS A 106 7.21 -12.09 -10.68
C HIS A 106 7.16 -12.39 -9.18
N TYR A 107 7.42 -11.40 -8.32
CA TYR A 107 7.52 -11.62 -6.88
C TYR A 107 6.31 -11.06 -6.13
N GLN A 108 6.01 -9.78 -6.32
CA GLN A 108 5.06 -9.06 -5.47
C GLN A 108 3.60 -9.43 -5.76
N LEU A 109 3.22 -9.48 -7.05
CA LEU A 109 1.84 -9.72 -7.47
C LEU A 109 1.31 -11.11 -7.04
N PRO A 110 2.05 -12.23 -7.21
CA PRO A 110 1.62 -13.52 -6.71
C PRO A 110 1.35 -13.51 -5.20
N VAL A 111 2.29 -13.01 -4.39
CA VAL A 111 2.12 -12.96 -2.93
C VAL A 111 1.01 -12.00 -2.52
N ALA A 112 0.95 -10.82 -3.13
CA ALA A 112 -0.10 -9.84 -2.87
C ALA A 112 -1.49 -10.46 -3.08
N SER A 113 -1.67 -11.27 -4.13
CA SER A 113 -2.96 -11.92 -4.40
C SER A 113 -3.40 -12.83 -3.25
N TYR A 114 -2.51 -13.69 -2.72
CA TYR A 114 -2.80 -14.56 -1.58
C TYR A 114 -3.07 -13.75 -0.31
N VAL A 115 -2.27 -12.71 -0.04
CA VAL A 115 -2.44 -11.87 1.14
C VAL A 115 -3.75 -11.08 1.06
N ILE A 116 -4.08 -10.46 -0.08
CA ILE A 116 -5.32 -9.71 -0.27
C ILE A 116 -6.54 -10.61 -0.05
N ILE A 117 -6.57 -11.80 -0.66
CA ILE A 117 -7.68 -12.75 -0.50
C ILE A 117 -7.82 -13.18 0.96
N SER A 118 -6.72 -13.56 1.61
CA SER A 118 -6.74 -14.02 3.01
C SER A 118 -7.20 -12.93 3.98
N VAL A 119 -6.73 -11.70 3.80
CA VAL A 119 -7.12 -10.55 4.63
C VAL A 119 -8.58 -10.18 4.38
N ALA A 120 -9.07 -10.22 3.14
CA ALA A 120 -10.47 -9.98 2.82
C ALA A 120 -11.40 -11.00 3.52
N ILE A 121 -11.03 -12.28 3.46
CA ILE A 121 -11.74 -13.37 4.15
C ILE A 121 -11.68 -13.16 5.67
N SER A 122 -10.50 -12.81 6.21
CA SER A 122 -10.36 -12.55 7.64
C SER A 122 -11.21 -11.36 8.08
N HIS A 123 -11.30 -10.28 7.29
CA HIS A 123 -12.18 -9.16 7.59
C HIS A 123 -13.65 -9.61 7.67
N PHE A 124 -14.11 -10.49 6.78
CA PHE A 124 -15.47 -11.04 6.83
C PHE A 124 -15.78 -11.64 8.20
N PHE A 125 -14.96 -12.61 8.64
CA PHE A 125 -15.22 -13.36 9.85
C PHE A 125 -14.97 -12.56 11.12
N VAL A 126 -13.87 -11.80 11.16
CA VAL A 126 -13.48 -11.03 12.33
C VAL A 126 -14.48 -9.91 12.59
N GLN A 127 -14.80 -9.10 11.57
CA GLN A 127 -15.75 -8.00 11.78
C GLN A 127 -17.14 -8.50 12.17
N ARG A 128 -17.59 -9.62 11.59
CA ARG A 128 -18.84 -10.28 12.00
C ARG A 128 -18.82 -10.75 13.45
N ALA A 129 -17.71 -11.35 13.89
CA ALA A 129 -17.58 -11.83 15.26
C ALA A 129 -17.54 -10.68 16.28
N PHE A 130 -16.85 -9.58 15.97
CA PHE A 130 -16.82 -8.39 16.83
C PHE A 130 -18.17 -7.67 16.87
N ASP A 131 -18.83 -7.49 15.72
CA ASP A 131 -20.15 -6.85 15.66
C ASP A 131 -21.22 -7.66 16.40
N LYS A 132 -21.16 -9.00 16.36
CA LYS A 132 -22.08 -9.85 17.15
C LYS A 132 -21.85 -9.71 18.66
N LYS A 133 -20.64 -9.40 19.10
CA LYS A 133 -20.29 -9.23 20.52
C LYS A 133 -20.68 -7.85 21.04
N ASP A 134 -20.57 -6.82 20.20
CA ASP A 134 -21.00 -5.47 20.55
C ASP A 134 -22.54 -5.35 20.50
N LYS A 135 -23.18 -5.41 21.67
CA LYS A 135 -24.65 -5.25 21.80
C LYS A 135 -25.15 -3.82 21.53
N ASN A 136 -24.24 -2.84 21.51
CA ASN A 136 -24.53 -1.43 21.19
C ASN A 136 -24.04 -1.09 19.78
N ILE A 137 -24.58 -1.75 18.75
CA ILE A 137 -24.41 -1.25 17.39
C ILE A 137 -25.25 0.03 17.29
N ASN A 138 -24.61 1.18 17.57
CA ASN A 138 -25.25 2.47 17.36
C ASN A 138 -25.41 2.63 15.85
N HIS A 139 -26.59 2.27 15.34
CA HIS A 139 -26.98 2.40 13.93
C HIS A 139 -27.36 3.85 13.58
N GLU A 140 -26.85 4.85 14.32
CA GLU A 140 -26.97 6.24 13.89
C GLU A 140 -26.48 6.33 12.45
N GLN A 141 -27.41 6.64 11.55
CA GLN A 141 -27.15 6.70 10.14
C GLN A 141 -26.04 7.73 9.94
N ALA A 142 -24.90 7.27 9.42
CA ALA A 142 -23.87 8.19 8.98
C ALA A 142 -24.46 9.04 7.86
N GLU A 143 -24.43 10.36 8.01
CA GLU A 143 -24.88 11.27 6.96
C GLU A 143 -24.18 10.92 5.65
N GLN A 144 -24.98 10.71 4.60
CA GLN A 144 -24.47 10.52 3.26
C GLN A 144 -23.98 11.86 2.73
N LYS A 145 -22.69 12.15 2.93
CA LYS A 145 -22.03 13.23 2.22
C LYS A 145 -21.66 12.75 0.83
N ALA A 146 -22.16 13.43 -0.19
CA ALA A 146 -21.69 13.21 -1.55
C ALA A 146 -20.22 13.63 -1.66
N LEU A 147 -19.47 13.01 -2.58
CA LEU A 147 -18.22 13.62 -3.01
C LEU A 147 -18.56 14.92 -3.72
N ASP A 148 -18.18 16.05 -3.13
CA ASP A 148 -18.29 17.33 -3.81
C ASP A 148 -17.33 17.39 -5.00
N ASN A 149 -17.77 18.03 -6.09
CA ASN A 149 -16.94 18.35 -7.25
C ASN A 149 -16.19 17.13 -7.84
N VAL A 150 -16.90 16.04 -8.13
CA VAL A 150 -16.37 14.91 -8.90
C VAL A 150 -16.23 15.33 -10.37
N PRO A 151 -15.01 15.34 -10.95
CA PRO A 151 -14.85 15.66 -12.37
C PRO A 151 -15.44 14.54 -13.25
N PRO A 152 -15.54 14.76 -14.57
CA PRO A 152 -16.05 13.74 -15.50
C PRO A 152 -15.38 12.37 -15.31
N LEU A 153 -16.14 11.28 -15.41
CA LEU A 153 -15.65 9.94 -15.05
C LEU A 153 -14.45 9.47 -15.87
N TYR A 154 -14.24 10.00 -17.08
CA TYR A 154 -13.05 9.69 -17.87
C TYR A 154 -11.74 10.12 -17.17
N TYR A 155 -11.79 11.03 -16.19
CA TYR A 155 -10.65 11.38 -15.34
C TYR A 155 -10.11 10.19 -14.55
N ALA A 156 -10.93 9.17 -14.30
CA ALA A 156 -10.51 7.96 -13.60
C ALA A 156 -9.38 7.21 -14.33
N ILE A 157 -9.17 7.46 -15.63
CA ILE A 157 -8.06 6.85 -16.38
C ILE A 157 -6.71 7.50 -16.05
N LEU A 158 -6.69 8.79 -15.68
CA LEU A 158 -5.46 9.57 -15.51
C LEU A 158 -4.54 9.01 -14.40
N PRO A 159 -5.05 8.61 -13.22
CA PRO A 159 -4.23 7.94 -12.21
C PRO A 159 -3.68 6.58 -12.65
N VAL A 160 -4.36 5.91 -13.60
CA VAL A 160 -4.03 4.57 -14.10
C VAL A 160 -3.06 4.62 -15.29
N MET A 161 -2.91 5.79 -15.92
CA MET A 161 -2.07 6.01 -17.11
C MET A 161 -0.64 5.48 -16.98
N PRO A 162 0.08 5.66 -15.85
CA PRO A 162 1.41 5.11 -15.72
C PRO A 162 1.45 3.59 -15.90
N LEU A 163 0.50 2.88 -15.29
CA LEU A 163 0.41 1.43 -15.42
C LEU A 163 0.06 0.99 -16.84
N ILE A 164 -0.87 1.69 -17.50
CA ILE A 164 -1.26 1.41 -18.89
C ILE A 164 -0.05 1.56 -19.83
N LEU A 165 0.70 2.66 -19.70
CA LEU A 165 1.86 2.91 -20.55
C LEU A 165 2.99 1.91 -20.29
N MET A 166 3.23 1.55 -19.02
CA MET A 166 4.24 0.55 -18.68
C MET A 166 3.88 -0.83 -19.23
N LEU A 167 2.65 -1.31 -18.97
CA LEU A 167 2.15 -2.58 -19.49
C LEU A 167 2.12 -2.61 -21.02
N GLY A 168 1.68 -1.50 -21.64
CA GLY A 168 1.71 -1.34 -23.09
C GLY A 168 3.12 -1.47 -23.64
N SER A 169 4.09 -0.77 -23.06
CA SER A 169 5.49 -0.85 -23.52
C SER A 169 6.10 -2.25 -23.33
N LEU A 170 5.76 -2.94 -22.25
CA LEU A 170 6.19 -4.33 -22.01
C LEU A 170 5.60 -5.27 -23.07
N PHE A 171 4.31 -5.12 -23.38
CA PHE A 171 3.65 -5.88 -24.45
C PHE A 171 4.27 -5.61 -25.82
N LEU A 172 4.49 -4.34 -26.18
CA LEU A 172 5.14 -3.98 -27.44
C LEU A 172 6.57 -4.54 -27.53
N ALA A 173 7.31 -4.54 -26.42
CA ALA A 173 8.64 -5.14 -26.38
C ALA A 173 8.57 -6.66 -26.58
N HIS A 174 7.59 -7.33 -25.97
CA HIS A 174 7.39 -8.77 -26.13
C HIS A 174 7.01 -9.18 -27.56
N VAL A 175 6.23 -8.34 -28.26
CA VAL A 175 5.83 -8.55 -29.67
C VAL A 175 6.93 -8.12 -30.66
N GLY A 176 8.06 -7.60 -30.17
CA GLY A 176 9.21 -7.18 -31.00
C GLY A 176 9.05 -5.82 -31.67
N LEU A 177 8.02 -5.06 -31.33
CA LEU A 177 7.79 -3.69 -31.82
C LEU A 177 8.62 -2.64 -31.06
N MET A 178 9.15 -3.00 -29.89
CA MET A 178 10.10 -2.19 -29.12
C MET A 178 11.28 -3.04 -28.66
N GLN A 179 12.46 -2.41 -28.53
CA GLN A 179 13.67 -3.08 -28.03
C GLN A 179 13.59 -3.38 -26.53
N SER A 180 12.89 -2.54 -25.77
CA SER A 180 12.72 -2.71 -24.32
C SER A 180 11.47 -1.99 -23.82
N GLU A 181 10.96 -2.42 -22.67
CA GLU A 181 9.93 -1.70 -21.92
C GLU A 181 10.40 -0.28 -21.54
N LEU A 182 9.44 0.64 -21.36
CA LEU A 182 9.75 2.00 -20.94
C LEU A 182 10.16 2.05 -19.48
N HIS A 183 11.14 2.89 -19.18
CA HIS A 183 11.55 3.16 -17.80
C HIS A 183 10.44 3.90 -17.04
N LEU A 184 10.32 3.62 -15.73
CA LEU A 184 9.27 4.19 -14.87
C LEU A 184 9.21 5.72 -14.95
N VAL A 185 10.35 6.40 -14.95
CA VAL A 185 10.44 7.86 -15.06
C VAL A 185 9.80 8.38 -16.36
N VAL A 186 10.07 7.71 -17.49
CA VAL A 186 9.52 8.10 -18.80
C VAL A 186 8.00 7.95 -18.80
N VAL A 187 7.52 6.82 -18.27
CA VAL A 187 6.09 6.53 -18.11
C VAL A 187 5.38 7.60 -17.27
N MET A 188 6.01 8.07 -16.18
CA MET A 188 5.46 9.12 -15.33
C MET A 188 5.40 10.48 -16.03
N LEU A 189 6.46 10.87 -16.75
CA LEU A 189 6.50 12.14 -17.50
C LEU A 189 5.50 12.14 -18.67
N LEU A 190 5.35 11.02 -19.37
CA LEU A 190 4.32 10.88 -20.41
C LEU A 190 2.91 10.99 -19.81
N SER A 191 2.66 10.38 -18.67
CA SER A 191 1.38 10.48 -17.96
C SER A 191 1.07 11.91 -17.53
N LEU A 192 2.07 12.65 -17.03
CA LEU A 192 1.95 14.08 -16.74
C LEU A 192 1.60 14.88 -18.00
N THR A 193 2.30 14.60 -19.11
CA THR A 193 2.11 15.31 -20.39
C THR A 193 0.69 15.11 -20.91
N VAL A 194 0.19 13.87 -20.93
CA VAL A 194 -1.19 13.57 -21.31
C VAL A 194 -2.18 14.28 -20.38
N THR A 195 -1.94 14.25 -19.08
CA THR A 195 -2.79 14.93 -18.08
C THR A 195 -2.83 16.44 -18.31
N MET A 196 -1.68 17.06 -18.61
CA MET A 196 -1.58 18.48 -18.93
C MET A 196 -2.41 18.84 -20.17
N PHE A 197 -2.36 18.05 -21.24
CA PHE A 197 -3.21 18.27 -22.40
C PHE A 197 -4.69 18.16 -22.06
N VAL A 198 -5.09 17.13 -21.30
CA VAL A 198 -6.49 16.94 -20.87
C VAL A 198 -6.98 18.13 -20.04
N GLU A 199 -6.18 18.61 -19.09
CA GLU A 199 -6.52 19.79 -18.28
C GLU A 199 -6.60 21.07 -19.13
N PHE A 200 -5.67 21.27 -20.07
CA PHE A 200 -5.68 22.42 -20.96
C PHE A 200 -6.94 22.46 -21.82
N PHE A 201 -7.32 21.33 -22.43
CA PHE A 201 -8.51 21.24 -23.28
C PHE A 201 -9.82 21.36 -22.49
N ARG A 202 -9.84 21.00 -21.20
CA ARG A 202 -11.04 21.17 -20.37
C ARG A 202 -11.18 22.60 -19.84
N LYS A 203 -10.11 23.15 -19.28
CA LYS A 203 -10.12 24.47 -18.63
C LYS A 203 -10.05 25.61 -19.62
N HIS A 204 -9.49 25.34 -20.81
CA HIS A 204 -9.13 26.36 -21.81
C HIS A 204 -8.30 27.51 -21.21
N ASN A 205 -7.57 27.23 -20.12
CA ASN A 205 -6.80 28.20 -19.36
C ASN A 205 -5.40 27.66 -19.12
N LEU A 206 -4.43 28.21 -19.85
CA LEU A 206 -3.03 27.79 -19.76
C LEU A 206 -2.44 28.05 -18.38
N ARG A 207 -2.77 29.19 -17.75
CA ARG A 207 -2.22 29.57 -16.44
C ARG A 207 -2.64 28.57 -15.38
N GLU A 208 -3.94 28.28 -15.29
CA GLU A 208 -4.45 27.32 -14.32
C GLU A 208 -3.91 25.90 -14.56
N THR A 209 -3.71 25.51 -15.83
CA THR A 209 -3.09 24.23 -16.18
C THR A 209 -1.63 24.18 -15.71
N MET A 210 -0.87 25.27 -15.89
CA MET A 210 0.51 25.36 -15.40
C MET A 210 0.57 25.38 -13.86
N ASP A 211 -0.41 25.97 -13.18
CA ASP A 211 -0.51 25.90 -11.71
C ASP A 211 -0.71 24.45 -11.22
N ASP A 212 -1.43 23.61 -11.97
CA ASP A 212 -1.57 22.18 -11.66
C ASP A 212 -0.28 21.39 -11.93
N VAL A 213 0.47 21.75 -12.98
CA VAL A 213 1.80 21.19 -13.25
C VAL A 213 2.79 21.60 -12.17
N GLN A 214 2.76 22.86 -11.71
CA GLN A 214 3.58 23.31 -10.58
C GLN A 214 3.30 22.47 -9.33
N ALA A 215 2.03 22.19 -9.04
CA ALA A 215 1.66 21.33 -7.91
C ALA A 215 2.25 19.91 -7.99
N PHE A 216 2.38 19.36 -9.20
CA PHE A 216 3.05 18.09 -9.41
C PHE A 216 4.53 18.17 -9.01
N PHE A 217 5.24 19.22 -9.42
CA PHE A 217 6.64 19.43 -9.06
C PHE A 217 6.84 19.76 -7.57
N ASP A 218 5.93 20.52 -6.96
CA ASP A 218 5.96 20.78 -5.50
C ASP A 218 5.78 19.47 -4.71
N GLY A 219 4.86 18.61 -5.17
CA GLY A 219 4.66 17.27 -4.62
C GLY A 219 5.92 16.40 -4.78
N MET A 220 6.58 16.47 -5.95
CA MET A 220 7.85 15.79 -6.19
C MET A 220 8.95 16.28 -5.23
N GLY A 221 9.06 17.60 -5.00
CA GLY A 221 10.03 18.18 -4.07
C GLY A 221 9.80 17.71 -2.63
N THR A 222 8.54 17.65 -2.20
CA THR A 222 8.16 17.14 -0.87
C THR A 222 8.52 15.67 -0.71
N GLN A 223 8.21 14.85 -1.71
CA GLN A 223 8.55 13.42 -1.67
C GLN A 223 10.05 13.18 -1.77
N PHE A 224 10.78 14.00 -2.54
CA PHE A 224 12.24 13.94 -2.60
C PHE A 224 12.84 14.16 -1.21
N ALA A 225 12.44 15.24 -0.50
CA ALA A 225 12.93 15.50 0.85
C ALA A 225 12.63 14.32 1.79
N ASN A 226 11.38 13.84 1.82
CA ASN A 226 10.97 12.78 2.75
C ASN A 226 11.67 11.44 2.46
N VAL A 227 11.66 10.98 1.21
CA VAL A 227 12.18 9.67 0.84
C VAL A 227 13.71 9.66 0.89
N VAL A 228 14.38 10.66 0.33
CA VAL A 228 15.85 10.70 0.31
C VAL A 228 16.42 10.79 1.72
N THR A 229 15.83 11.60 2.61
CA THR A 229 16.28 11.66 4.00
C THR A 229 16.15 10.31 4.71
N LEU A 230 15.06 9.57 4.49
CA LEU A 230 14.89 8.23 5.07
C LEU A 230 15.88 7.22 4.50
N VAL A 231 16.11 7.22 3.19
CA VAL A 231 17.07 6.31 2.53
C VAL A 231 18.49 6.59 3.04
N VAL A 232 18.92 7.85 3.07
CA VAL A 232 20.25 8.23 3.57
C VAL A 232 20.41 7.85 5.05
N ALA A 233 19.40 8.12 5.88
CA ALA A 233 19.44 7.73 7.29
C ALA A 233 19.52 6.20 7.46
N GLY A 234 18.75 5.46 6.65
CA GLY A 234 18.77 3.99 6.63
C GLY A 234 20.10 3.42 6.18
N GLU A 235 20.74 4.01 5.17
CA GLU A 235 22.08 3.61 4.72
C GLU A 235 23.16 3.91 5.76
N ILE A 236 23.11 5.07 6.43
CA ILE A 236 24.02 5.40 7.53
C ILE A 236 23.84 4.41 8.69
N PHE A 237 22.59 4.10 9.05
CA PHE A 237 22.27 3.10 10.06
C PHE A 237 22.79 1.71 9.66
N ALA A 238 22.56 1.29 8.42
CA ALA A 238 23.01 0.02 7.88
C ALA A 238 24.54 -0.09 7.89
N LYS A 239 25.23 0.99 7.50
CA LYS A 239 26.69 1.06 7.55
C LYS A 239 27.21 1.00 8.98
N GLY A 240 26.55 1.68 9.92
CA GLY A 240 26.87 1.64 11.35
C GLY A 240 26.79 0.22 11.90
N LEU A 241 25.67 -0.47 11.67
CA LEU A 241 25.46 -1.87 12.10
C LEU A 241 26.45 -2.85 11.45
N THR A 242 26.79 -2.63 10.18
CA THR A 242 27.81 -3.44 9.50
C THR A 242 29.18 -3.21 10.14
N THR A 243 29.53 -1.97 10.45
CA THR A 243 30.86 -1.60 11.01
C THR A 243 31.06 -2.16 12.41
N ILE A 244 30.01 -2.21 13.24
CA ILE A 244 30.09 -2.81 14.59
C ILE A 244 29.97 -4.35 14.59
N GLY A 245 29.88 -4.99 13.42
CA GLY A 245 29.82 -6.45 13.29
C GLY A 245 28.45 -7.07 13.56
N THR A 246 27.37 -6.28 13.64
CA THR A 246 26.01 -6.81 13.88
C THR A 246 25.55 -7.70 12.72
N VAL A 247 25.86 -7.33 11.48
CA VAL A 247 25.53 -8.15 10.30
C VAL A 247 26.21 -9.52 10.38
N ASP A 248 27.50 -9.56 10.74
CA ASP A 248 28.23 -10.81 10.91
C ASP A 248 27.68 -11.65 12.07
N ALA A 249 27.24 -11.00 13.16
CA ALA A 249 26.60 -11.69 14.28
C ALA A 249 25.26 -12.33 13.87
N VAL A 250 24.47 -11.66 13.03
CA VAL A 250 23.23 -12.22 12.48
C VAL A 250 23.52 -13.42 11.58
N ILE A 251 24.51 -13.32 10.68
CA ILE A 251 24.90 -14.42 9.79
C ILE A 251 25.38 -15.64 10.60
N ARG A 252 26.34 -15.44 11.51
CA ARG A 252 26.83 -16.53 12.37
C ARG A 252 25.71 -17.12 13.23
N GLY A 253 24.85 -16.27 13.80
CA GLY A 253 23.70 -16.72 14.59
C GLY A 253 22.76 -17.61 13.79
N ALA A 254 22.52 -17.29 12.52
CA ALA A 254 21.70 -18.08 11.61
C ALA A 254 22.33 -19.43 11.26
N GLU A 255 23.64 -19.46 11.01
CA GLU A 255 24.40 -20.68 10.73
C GLU A 255 24.41 -21.63 11.95
N HIS A 256 24.70 -21.11 13.14
CA HIS A 256 24.77 -21.90 14.38
C HIS A 256 23.41 -22.41 14.88
N SER A 257 22.33 -21.69 14.62
CA SER A 257 20.98 -22.09 15.01
C SER A 257 20.30 -23.03 14.02
N GLY A 258 20.89 -23.27 12.85
CA GLY A 258 20.27 -24.02 11.76
C GLY A 258 19.05 -23.32 11.15
N LEU A 259 18.81 -22.04 11.48
CA LEU A 259 17.66 -21.26 11.00
C LEU A 259 17.75 -20.95 9.49
N GLY A 260 18.97 -20.90 8.93
CA GLY A 260 19.21 -20.60 7.51
C GLY A 260 18.62 -19.27 7.05
N GLY A 261 18.46 -19.08 5.74
CA GLY A 261 17.87 -17.86 5.16
C GLY A 261 16.42 -17.60 5.58
N ILE A 262 15.60 -18.66 5.68
CA ILE A 262 14.18 -18.56 6.06
C ILE A 262 14.03 -18.03 7.48
N GLY A 263 14.81 -18.54 8.43
CA GLY A 263 14.71 -18.11 9.82
C GLY A 263 15.13 -16.64 10.01
N VAL A 264 16.19 -16.19 9.33
CA VAL A 264 16.61 -14.78 9.37
C VAL A 264 15.56 -13.87 8.75
N MET A 265 14.98 -14.27 7.62
CA MET A 265 13.88 -13.54 6.99
C MET A 265 12.70 -13.34 7.96
N ILE A 266 12.27 -14.40 8.66
CA ILE A 266 11.16 -14.32 9.63
C ILE A 266 11.50 -13.39 10.79
N ILE A 267 12.70 -13.52 11.37
CA ILE A 267 13.14 -12.66 12.48
C ILE A 267 13.17 -11.19 12.05
N MET A 268 13.75 -10.90 10.88
CA MET A 268 13.82 -9.53 10.36
C MET A 268 12.44 -8.96 10.06
N ALA A 269 11.53 -9.76 9.48
CA ALA A 269 10.15 -9.35 9.25
C ALA A 269 9.41 -9.02 10.57
N LEU A 270 9.64 -9.79 11.64
CA LEU A 270 9.08 -9.52 12.96
C LEU A 270 9.63 -8.25 13.60
N VAL A 271 10.96 -8.06 13.56
CA VAL A 271 11.61 -6.85 14.09
C VAL A 271 11.05 -5.60 13.40
N ILE A 272 10.98 -5.63 12.08
CA ILE A 272 10.45 -4.50 11.29
C ILE A 272 8.97 -4.28 11.56
N ALA A 273 8.17 -5.35 11.71
CA ALA A 273 6.76 -5.23 12.07
C ALA A 273 6.57 -4.53 13.42
N ILE A 274 7.37 -4.89 14.43
CA ILE A 274 7.34 -4.23 15.74
C ILE A 274 7.70 -2.75 15.59
N CYS A 275 8.77 -2.42 14.87
CA CYS A 275 9.14 -1.04 14.60
C CYS A 275 8.02 -0.26 13.87
N ALA A 276 7.38 -0.87 12.86
CA ALA A 276 6.28 -0.25 12.13
C ALA A 276 5.07 0.04 13.01
N ILE A 277 4.75 -0.85 13.96
CA ILE A 277 3.68 -0.61 14.93
C ILE A 277 4.01 0.58 15.83
N VAL A 278 5.24 0.61 16.37
CA VAL A 278 5.67 1.67 17.31
C VAL A 278 5.80 3.02 16.61
N MET A 279 6.30 3.04 15.38
CA MET A 279 6.55 4.28 14.63
C MET A 279 5.31 4.78 13.87
N GLY A 280 4.30 3.93 13.66
CA GLY A 280 3.13 4.27 12.83
C GLY A 280 3.48 4.53 11.36
N SER A 281 4.59 3.97 10.89
CA SER A 281 5.16 4.22 9.55
C SER A 281 5.49 2.92 8.83
N GLY A 282 5.12 2.87 7.54
CA GLY A 282 5.38 1.76 6.64
C GLY A 282 6.70 1.91 5.90
N ASN A 283 7.20 3.15 5.79
CA ASN A 283 8.41 3.48 5.04
C ASN A 283 9.63 3.46 5.94
N ALA A 284 9.56 4.11 7.11
CA ALA A 284 10.73 4.36 7.94
C ALA A 284 11.46 3.08 8.39
N PRO A 285 10.78 2.09 9.01
CA PRO A 285 11.46 0.85 9.41
C PRO A 285 11.88 0.01 8.20
N PHE A 286 11.09 -0.06 7.12
CA PHE A 286 11.46 -0.81 5.94
C PHE A 286 12.74 -0.24 5.30
N MET A 287 12.79 1.07 5.04
CA MET A 287 13.96 1.74 4.44
C MET A 287 15.20 1.65 5.34
N SER A 288 15.03 1.63 6.66
CA SER A 288 16.15 1.52 7.60
C SER A 288 16.81 0.15 7.58
N PHE A 289 16.02 -0.93 7.49
CA PHE A 289 16.53 -2.29 7.61
C PHE A 289 16.73 -2.99 6.27
N ALA A 290 16.00 -2.62 5.21
CA ALA A 290 16.13 -3.28 3.91
C ALA A 290 17.53 -3.12 3.31
N SER A 291 18.21 -2.00 3.53
CA SER A 291 19.58 -1.76 3.07
C SER A 291 20.63 -2.74 3.65
N LEU A 292 20.31 -3.45 4.73
CA LEU A 292 21.16 -4.49 5.31
C LEU A 292 21.04 -5.84 4.59
N ILE A 293 19.91 -6.05 3.91
CA ILE A 293 19.54 -7.37 3.41
C ILE A 293 20.45 -7.88 2.30
N PRO A 294 20.96 -7.07 1.35
CA PRO A 294 21.90 -7.58 0.35
C PRO A 294 23.12 -8.26 0.96
N ASN A 295 23.71 -7.67 2.01
CA ASN A 295 24.88 -8.24 2.70
C ASN A 295 24.52 -9.52 3.47
N ILE A 296 23.40 -9.52 4.18
CA ILE A 296 22.91 -10.70 4.92
C ILE A 296 22.60 -11.84 3.94
N ALA A 297 21.88 -11.56 2.86
CA ALA A 297 21.48 -12.53 1.86
C ALA A 297 22.68 -13.14 1.14
N ALA A 298 23.69 -12.32 0.81
CA ALA A 298 24.95 -12.80 0.24
C ALA A 298 25.69 -13.75 1.19
N GLY A 299 25.76 -13.43 2.49
CA GLY A 299 26.38 -14.30 3.50
C GLY A 299 25.64 -15.61 3.72
N LEU A 300 24.32 -15.63 3.51
CA LEU A 300 23.48 -16.83 3.63
C LEU A 300 23.28 -17.57 2.29
N HIS A 301 23.91 -17.11 1.21
CA HIS A 301 23.77 -17.65 -0.15
C HIS A 301 22.32 -17.75 -0.65
N VAL A 302 21.48 -16.77 -0.30
CA VAL A 302 20.09 -16.67 -0.76
C VAL A 302 19.87 -15.41 -1.60
N PRO A 303 18.93 -15.41 -2.56
CA PRO A 303 18.59 -14.19 -3.29
C PRO A 303 18.04 -13.10 -2.35
N ALA A 304 18.54 -11.86 -2.45
CA ALA A 304 18.08 -10.78 -1.56
C ALA A 304 16.56 -10.52 -1.66
N VAL A 305 15.98 -10.67 -2.85
CA VAL A 305 14.55 -10.44 -3.11
C VAL A 305 13.63 -11.33 -2.27
N VAL A 306 14.02 -12.58 -2.00
CA VAL A 306 13.19 -13.52 -1.23
C VAL A 306 13.13 -13.15 0.25
N MET A 307 14.05 -12.31 0.72
CA MET A 307 14.02 -11.73 2.06
C MET A 307 13.36 -10.35 2.08
N ILE A 308 13.67 -9.49 1.11
CA ILE A 308 13.18 -8.09 1.07
C ILE A 308 11.67 -8.02 0.87
N MET A 309 11.12 -8.82 -0.06
CA MET A 309 9.69 -8.77 -0.38
C MET A 309 8.78 -9.11 0.81
N PRO A 310 8.98 -10.21 1.56
CA PRO A 310 8.16 -10.49 2.73
C PRO A 310 8.35 -9.47 3.84
N MET A 311 9.56 -8.90 4.00
CA MET A 311 9.80 -7.80 4.95
C MET A 311 9.03 -6.53 4.57
N HIS A 312 8.93 -6.21 3.29
CA HIS A 312 8.16 -5.07 2.80
C HIS A 312 6.68 -5.18 3.20
N PHE A 313 6.04 -6.31 2.90
CA PHE A 313 4.65 -6.54 3.27
C PHE A 313 4.45 -6.64 4.79
N ALA A 314 5.39 -7.26 5.51
CA ALA A 314 5.37 -7.30 6.97
C ALA A 314 5.29 -5.88 7.57
N THR A 315 6.09 -4.94 7.04
CA THR A 315 6.10 -3.55 7.51
C THR A 315 4.74 -2.87 7.35
N THR A 316 4.15 -3.01 6.16
CA THR A 316 2.93 -2.28 5.79
C THR A 316 1.68 -2.87 6.44
N LEU A 317 1.63 -4.19 6.60
CA LEU A 317 0.61 -4.89 7.38
C LEU A 317 0.68 -4.48 8.86
N ALA A 318 1.89 -4.40 9.42
CA ALA A 318 2.09 -4.01 10.81
C ALA A 318 1.75 -2.53 11.07
N ARG A 319 2.06 -1.62 10.13
CA ARG A 319 1.60 -0.22 10.19
C ARG A 319 0.07 -0.12 10.37
N ALA A 320 -0.69 -1.00 9.73
CA ALA A 320 -2.17 -1.00 9.81
C ALA A 320 -2.73 -1.47 11.16
N VAL A 321 -1.86 -1.89 12.09
CA VAL A 321 -2.19 -2.23 13.49
C VAL A 321 -1.69 -1.13 14.46
N SER A 322 -1.05 -0.07 13.96
CA SER A 322 -0.60 1.04 14.80
C SER A 322 -1.71 2.07 15.02
N PRO A 323 -2.05 2.42 16.28
CA PRO A 323 -3.11 3.37 16.60
C PRO A 323 -2.73 4.83 16.29
N ILE A 324 -1.44 5.10 16.06
CA ILE A 324 -0.91 6.43 15.77
C ILE A 324 -0.71 6.68 14.27
N THR A 325 -0.93 5.67 13.41
CA THR A 325 -0.82 5.85 11.97
C THR A 325 -1.85 6.87 11.48
N ALA A 326 -1.42 7.79 10.60
CA ALA A 326 -2.26 8.85 10.06
C ALA A 326 -3.61 8.36 9.52
N VAL A 327 -3.66 7.27 8.74
CA VAL A 327 -4.93 6.72 8.22
C VAL A 327 -5.87 6.27 9.34
N VAL A 328 -5.35 5.59 10.37
CA VAL A 328 -6.15 5.12 11.51
C VAL A 328 -6.68 6.32 12.29
N VAL A 329 -5.83 7.31 12.59
CA VAL A 329 -6.22 8.52 13.33
C VAL A 329 -7.28 9.31 12.57
N VAL A 330 -7.07 9.59 11.28
CA VAL A 330 -7.99 10.39 10.46
C VAL A 330 -9.34 9.69 10.29
N THR A 331 -9.34 8.41 9.92
CA THR A 331 -10.59 7.66 9.70
C THR A 331 -11.37 7.46 11.01
N SER A 332 -10.67 7.23 12.11
CA SER A 332 -11.26 7.15 13.46
C SER A 332 -11.88 8.48 13.88
N GLY A 333 -11.17 9.59 13.64
CA GLY A 333 -11.66 10.94 13.92
C GLY A 333 -12.95 11.28 13.16
N ILE A 334 -13.00 10.98 11.85
CA ILE A 334 -14.21 11.18 11.04
C ILE A 334 -15.38 10.33 11.55
N ALA A 335 -15.11 9.10 11.98
CA ALA A 335 -16.14 8.20 12.49
C ALA A 335 -16.48 8.42 13.97
N GLY A 336 -15.78 9.28 14.71
CA GLY A 336 -15.98 9.48 16.13
C GLY A 336 -15.72 8.23 16.98
N VAL A 337 -14.75 7.40 16.59
CA VAL A 337 -14.38 6.15 17.30
C VAL A 337 -12.93 6.22 17.80
N SER A 338 -12.58 5.38 18.77
CA SER A 338 -11.21 5.31 19.29
C SER A 338 -10.27 4.60 18.31
N PRO A 339 -9.10 5.19 17.98
CA PRO A 339 -8.05 4.52 17.20
C PRO A 339 -7.63 3.17 17.78
N PHE A 340 -7.56 3.06 19.11
CA PHE A 340 -7.23 1.80 19.79
C PHE A 340 -8.29 0.71 19.57
N ALA A 341 -9.57 1.10 19.53
CA ALA A 341 -10.66 0.17 19.24
C ALA A 341 -10.63 -0.30 17.78
N VAL A 342 -10.22 0.58 16.85
CA VAL A 342 -10.03 0.23 15.44
C VAL A 342 -8.91 -0.79 15.28
N VAL A 343 -7.72 -0.54 15.84
CA VAL A 343 -6.59 -1.47 15.67
C VAL A 343 -6.82 -2.83 16.31
N LYS A 344 -7.62 -2.91 17.38
CA LYS A 344 -8.05 -4.19 17.95
C LYS A 344 -8.83 -5.05 16.93
N ARG A 345 -9.58 -4.41 16.04
CA ARG A 345 -10.35 -5.08 14.97
C ARG A 345 -9.52 -5.36 13.72
N THR A 346 -8.42 -4.64 13.49
CA THR A 346 -7.51 -4.89 12.36
C THR A 346 -6.40 -5.89 12.71
N ALA A 347 -6.06 -6.04 13.99
CA ALA A 347 -4.96 -6.90 14.44
C ALA A 347 -5.03 -8.34 13.90
N ILE A 348 -6.20 -8.98 13.97
CA ILE A 348 -6.35 -10.37 13.49
C ILE A 348 -6.23 -10.45 11.95
N PRO A 349 -6.98 -9.65 11.15
CA PRO A 349 -6.79 -9.64 9.70
C PRO A 349 -5.35 -9.36 9.27
N MET A 350 -4.66 -8.40 9.91
CA MET A 350 -3.27 -8.08 9.58
C MET A 350 -2.31 -9.19 9.98
N ALA A 351 -2.53 -9.86 11.12
CA ALA A 351 -1.75 -11.03 11.52
C ALA A 351 -1.92 -12.20 10.55
N VAL A 352 -3.15 -12.44 10.07
CA VAL A 352 -3.41 -13.43 9.01
C VAL A 352 -2.64 -13.04 7.74
N GLY A 353 -2.71 -11.77 7.32
CA GLY A 353 -1.95 -11.27 6.18
C GLY A 353 -0.44 -11.47 6.36
N PHE A 354 0.10 -11.22 7.55
CA PHE A 354 1.52 -11.39 7.85
C PHE A 354 1.94 -12.86 7.73
N VAL A 355 1.16 -13.78 8.28
CA VAL A 355 1.43 -15.22 8.21
C VAL A 355 1.34 -15.72 6.77
N VAL A 356 0.29 -15.34 6.03
CA VAL A 356 0.13 -15.72 4.62
C VAL A 356 1.24 -15.13 3.75
N ASN A 357 1.69 -13.91 4.03
CA ASN A 357 2.84 -13.30 3.37
C ASN A 357 4.12 -14.16 3.55
N MET A 358 4.42 -14.61 4.77
CA MET A 358 5.56 -15.51 5.00
C MET A 358 5.39 -16.84 4.25
N ILE A 359 4.24 -17.50 4.42
CA ILE A 359 3.98 -18.83 3.84
C ILE A 359 4.02 -18.78 2.31
N ALA A 360 3.34 -17.80 1.70
CA ALA A 360 3.29 -17.65 0.25
C ALA A 360 4.67 -17.34 -0.32
N THR A 361 5.47 -16.51 0.36
CA THR A 361 6.85 -16.25 -0.07
C THR A 361 7.69 -17.52 -0.06
N ILE A 362 7.65 -18.26 1.04
CA ILE A 362 8.41 -19.51 1.18
C ILE A 362 7.96 -20.51 0.11
N THR A 363 6.65 -20.71 -0.05
CA THR A 363 6.12 -21.74 -0.98
C THR A 363 6.41 -21.43 -2.45
N LEU A 364 6.49 -20.15 -2.83
CA LEU A 364 6.67 -19.75 -4.22
C LEU A 364 8.13 -19.54 -4.63
N PHE A 365 9.01 -19.22 -3.68
CA PHE A 365 10.37 -18.75 -4.00
C PHE A 365 11.50 -19.37 -3.17
N TYR A 366 11.19 -20.24 -2.21
CA TYR A 366 12.15 -21.11 -1.51
C TYR A 366 11.86 -22.57 -1.86
#